data_AF-A0A8D5U6S0-F1
#
_entry.id   AF-A0A8D5U6S0-F1
#
_cell.length_a   1.000
_cell.length_b   1.000
_cell.length_c   1.000
_cell.angle_alpha   90.00
_cell.angle_beta   90.00
_cell.angle_gamma   90.00
#
_symmetry.space_group_name_H-M   'P 1'
#
loop_
_entity.id
_entity.type
_entity.pdbx_description
1 polymer ?
#
loop_
_entity_poly.entity_id
_entity_poly.type
_entity_poly.pdbx_seq_one_letter_code
_entity_poly.pdbx_strand_id
1 'polypeptide(L)' 'MSSYPDWDSFKDTRSLKIHLEKVGVYACPVCKAEIKGHTFGRWLKHARMKKDEEHRKLVERFS' A
#
# COMPACT_ATOMS: atom_id res chain seq x y z
N MET A 1 7.14 2.74 -14.98
CA MET A 1 7.74 2.66 -13.63
C MET A 1 6.71 3.15 -12.64
N SER A 2 5.96 2.25 -11.99
CA SER A 2 4.93 2.66 -11.01
C SER A 2 5.61 2.94 -9.67
N SER A 3 6.13 4.16 -9.53
CA SER A 3 6.58 4.69 -8.24
C SER A 3 5.34 4.87 -7.38
N TYR A 4 5.35 4.38 -6.14
CA TYR A 4 4.29 4.75 -5.20
C TYR A 4 4.20 6.27 -5.14
N PRO A 5 2.99 6.84 -5.09
CA PRO A 5 2.86 8.26 -4.92
C PRO A 5 3.45 8.65 -3.56
N ASP A 6 3.90 9.88 -3.43
CA ASP A 6 4.26 10.42 -2.12
C ASP A 6 2.99 10.42 -1.23
N TRP A 7 3.03 9.71 -0.10
CA TRP A 7 1.83 9.50 0.71
C TRP A 7 1.40 10.74 1.48
N ASP A 8 2.34 11.65 1.71
CA ASP A 8 2.13 12.91 2.42
C ASP A 8 1.56 13.99 1.49
N SER A 9 1.55 13.74 0.18
CA SER A 9 0.85 14.57 -0.81
C SER A 9 -0.68 14.44 -0.75
N PHE A 10 -1.24 13.52 0.05
CA PHE A 10 -2.67 13.35 0.22
C PHE A 10 -3.14 13.94 1.54
N LYS A 11 -4.21 14.75 1.48
CA LYS A 11 -4.82 15.40 2.64
C LYS A 11 -5.22 14.42 3.75
N ASP A 12 -5.72 13.24 3.37
CA ASP A 12 -6.24 12.25 4.31
C ASP A 12 -5.96 10.82 3.81
N THR A 13 -5.82 9.88 4.74
CA THR A 13 -5.64 8.44 4.46
C THR A 13 -6.75 7.87 3.56
N ARG A 14 -7.97 8.40 3.67
CA ARG A 14 -9.09 7.99 2.80
C ARG A 14 -8.84 8.31 1.32
N SER A 15 -8.35 9.51 1.03
CA SER A 15 -8.04 9.94 -0.33
C SER A 15 -6.91 9.10 -0.92
N LEU A 16 -5.90 8.79 -0.12
CA LEU A 16 -4.81 7.89 -0.51
C LEU A 16 -5.32 6.48 -0.82
N LYS A 17 -6.19 5.89 0.04
CA LYS A 17 -6.81 4.58 -0.21
C LYS A 17 -7.56 4.55 -1.53
N ILE A 18 -8.40 5.55 -1.80
CA ILE A 18 -9.16 5.66 -3.06
C ILE A 18 -8.22 5.78 -4.26
N HIS A 19 -7.16 6.59 -4.14
CA HIS A 19 -6.18 6.73 -5.20
C HIS A 19 -5.48 5.39 -5.49
N LEU A 20 -4.98 4.71 -4.46
CA LEU A 20 -4.29 3.42 -4.59
C LEU A 20 -5.19 2.31 -5.16
N GLU A 21 -6.48 2.30 -4.84
CA GLU A 21 -7.45 1.40 -5.48
C GLU A 21 -7.67 1.75 -6.96
N LYS A 22 -7.65 3.03 -7.35
CA LYS A 22 -7.82 3.46 -8.74
C LYS A 22 -6.59 3.24 -9.62
N VAL A 23 -5.40 3.58 -9.12
CA VAL A 23 -4.14 3.46 -9.88
C VAL A 23 -3.59 2.04 -9.85
N GLY A 24 -4.00 1.28 -8.83
CA GLY A 24 -3.54 -0.07 -8.59
C GLY A 24 -2.17 -0.13 -7.92
N VAL A 25 -1.97 -1.21 -7.17
CA VAL A 25 -0.74 -1.46 -6.40
C VAL A 25 -0.04 -2.69 -6.96
N TYR A 26 1.03 -2.49 -7.72
CA TYR A 26 1.69 -3.56 -8.47
C TYR A 26 2.73 -4.34 -7.66
N ALA A 27 3.44 -3.67 -6.76
CA ALA A 27 4.45 -4.28 -5.90
C ALA A 27 4.38 -3.66 -4.51
N CYS A 28 4.81 -4.36 -3.47
CA CYS A 28 4.91 -3.80 -2.12
C CYS A 28 6.06 -2.77 -2.04
N PRO A 29 5.92 -1.61 -1.36
CA PRO A 29 6.99 -0.61 -1.31
C PRO A 29 8.14 -1.06 -0.42
N VAL A 30 7.88 -1.93 0.56
CA VAL A 30 8.84 -2.44 1.54
C VAL A 30 9.64 -3.60 0.94
N CYS A 31 8.98 -4.74 0.68
CA CYS A 31 9.67 -5.96 0.24
C CYS A 31 9.73 -6.15 -1.28
N LYS A 32 9.20 -5.20 -2.07
CA LYS A 32 9.15 -5.26 -3.55
C LYS A 32 8.44 -6.49 -4.14
N ALA A 33 7.73 -7.25 -3.32
CA ALA A 33 6.95 -8.40 -3.77
C ALA A 33 5.78 -7.96 -4.67
N GLU A 34 5.58 -8.66 -5.78
CA GLU A 34 4.46 -8.40 -6.69
C GLU A 34 3.11 -8.69 -6.02
N ILE A 35 2.15 -7.78 -6.17
CA ILE A 35 0.81 -7.91 -5.61
C ILE A 35 -0.14 -8.41 -6.69
N LYS A 36 -0.38 -9.72 -6.72
CA LYS A 36 -1.30 -10.33 -7.68
C LYS A 36 -2.68 -9.68 -7.63
N GLY A 37 -3.16 -9.17 -8.76
CA GLY A 37 -4.47 -8.50 -8.88
C GLY A 37 -4.42 -6.98 -8.72
N HIS A 38 -3.24 -6.43 -8.42
CA HIS A 38 -2.94 -4.99 -8.46
C HIS A 38 -3.91 -4.09 -7.67
N THR A 39 -4.51 -4.58 -6.59
CA THR A 39 -5.40 -3.78 -5.72
C THR A 39 -4.74 -3.44 -4.40
N PHE A 40 -5.10 -2.28 -3.84
CA PHE A 40 -4.68 -1.88 -2.50
C PHE A 40 -5.20 -2.86 -1.46
N GLY A 41 -6.42 -3.37 -1.60
CA GLY A 41 -6.97 -4.38 -0.67
C GLY A 41 -6.09 -5.64 -0.58
N ARG A 42 -5.55 -6.12 -1.71
CA ARG A 42 -4.63 -7.27 -1.72
C ARG A 42 -3.25 -6.94 -1.18
N TRP A 43 -2.75 -5.74 -1.49
CA TRP A 43 -1.52 -5.25 -0.89
C TRP A 43 -1.63 -5.15 0.64
N LEU A 44 -2.74 -4.61 1.16
CA LEU A 44 -2.97 -4.49 2.60
C LEU A 44 -3.03 -5.86 3.28
N LYS A 45 -3.68 -6.85 2.63
CA LYS A 45 -3.65 -8.24 3.09
C LYS A 45 -2.23 -8.80 3.11
N HIS A 46 -1.45 -8.57 2.06
CA HIS A 46 -0.03 -8.96 2.00
C HIS A 46 0.77 -8.33 3.16
N ALA A 47 0.62 -7.02 3.38
CA ALA A 47 1.33 -6.31 4.44
C ALA A 47 0.95 -6.83 5.84
N ARG A 48 -0.33 -7.16 6.08
CA ARG A 48 -0.81 -7.79 7.33
C ARG A 48 -0.24 -9.18 7.58
N MET A 49 0.11 -9.92 6.52
CA MET A 49 0.73 -11.25 6.64
C MET A 49 2.22 -11.16 6.96
N LYS A 50 2.87 -10.02 6.69
CA LYS A 50 4.28 -9.79 7.00
C LYS A 50 4.43 -9.36 8.46
N LYS A 51 5.42 -9.94 9.15
CA LYS A 51 5.66 -9.69 10.59
C LYS A 51 6.68 -8.59 10.85
N ASP A 52 7.23 -8.00 9.80
CA ASP A 52 8.26 -6.95 9.84
C ASP A 52 7.73 -5.62 10.36
N GLU A 53 8.57 -4.86 11.06
CA GLU A 53 8.20 -3.56 11.65
C GLU A 53 7.72 -2.56 10.59
N GLU A 54 8.39 -2.51 9.44
CA GLU A 54 8.00 -1.59 8.36
C GLU A 54 6.59 -1.89 7.85
N HIS A 55 6.25 -3.16 7.59
CA HIS A 55 4.90 -3.53 7.15
C HIS A 55 3.85 -3.19 8.21
N ARG A 56 4.15 -3.34 9.51
CA ARG A 56 3.23 -2.95 10.58
C ARG A 56 2.96 -1.46 10.60
N LYS A 57 4.00 -0.62 10.53
CA LYS A 57 3.86 0.84 10.44
C LYS A 57 2.97 1.25 9.28
N LEU A 58 3.08 0.55 8.14
CA LEU A 58 2.21 0.78 6.99
C LEU A 58 0.77 0.40 7.28
N VAL A 59 0.54 -0.82 7.77
CA VAL A 59 -0.80 -1.29 8.11
C VAL A 59 -1.49 -0.36 9.11
N GLU A 60 -0.77 0.13 10.13
CA GLU A 60 -1.27 1.08 11.12
C GLU A 60 -1.66 2.42 10.49
N ARG A 61 -0.84 2.97 9.57
CA ARG A 61 -1.17 4.19 8.83
C ARG A 61 -2.47 4.06 8.02
N PHE A 62 -2.83 2.84 7.61
CA PHE A 62 -4.05 2.53 6.87
C PHE A 62 -5.14 1.86 7.70
N SER A 63 -4.96 1.69 9.01
CA SER A 63 -5.97 1.09 9.88
C SER A 63 -7.15 2.02 10.16
#